data_AF-R0AF14-F1
#
_entry.id   AF-R0AF14-F1
#
_cell.length_a   1.000
_cell.length_b   1.000
_cell.length_c   1.000
_cell.angle_alpha   90.00
_cell.angle_beta   90.00
_cell.angle_gamma   90.00
#
_symmetry.space_group_name_H-M   'P 1'
#
loop_
_entity.id
_entity.type
_entity.pdbx_description
1 polymer ?
#
loop_
_entity_poly.entity_id
_entity_poly.type
_entity_poly.pdbx_seq_one_letter_code
_entity_poly.pdbx_strand_id
1 'polypeptide(L)' 'MDNIQEPYICKSEGFNTRGFPEYNEDINGMVRVNHGDIVSSDSKGYLWKDGICLCHKESIVGKYHFQKFSKK' A
#
# COMPACT_ATOMS: atom_id res chain seq x y z
N MET A 1 -17.61 16.50 3.46
CA MET A 1 -17.41 15.04 3.55
C MET A 1 -15.93 14.84 3.72
N ASP A 2 -15.50 14.62 4.95
CA ASP A 2 -14.11 14.35 5.28
C ASP A 2 -13.68 13.09 4.54
N ASN A 3 -12.92 13.27 3.45
CA ASN A 3 -12.19 12.21 2.77
C ASN A 3 -11.06 11.81 3.71
N ILE A 4 -11.39 11.06 4.77
CA ILE A 4 -10.39 10.51 5.69
C ILE A 4 -9.73 9.38 4.94
N GLN A 5 -8.67 9.74 4.21
CA GLN A 5 -7.76 8.80 3.58
C GLN A 5 -7.11 7.99 4.71
N GLU A 6 -7.62 6.78 4.96
CA GLU A 6 -7.10 5.94 6.05
C GLU A 6 -5.68 5.48 5.68
N PRO A 7 -4.65 5.84 6.47
CA PRO A 7 -3.30 5.37 6.22
C PRO A 7 -3.14 3.92 6.71
N TYR A 8 -2.39 3.14 5.94
CA TYR A 8 -2.01 1.79 6.28
C TYR A 8 -0.48 1.73 6.39
N ILE A 9 0.03 0.98 7.36
CA ILE A 9 1.45 0.66 7.44
C ILE A 9 1.68 -0.74 6.89
N CYS A 10 2.62 -0.86 5.96
CA CYS A 10 3.10 -2.15 5.52
C CYS A 10 3.89 -2.82 6.64
N LYS A 11 3.39 -3.95 7.14
CA LYS A 11 4.11 -4.82 8.07
C LYS A 11 4.45 -6.11 7.35
N SER A 12 5.49 -6.10 6.53
CA SER A 12 5.98 -7.33 5.89
C SER A 12 6.77 -8.18 6.90
N GLU A 13 6.16 -8.60 8.01
CA GLU A 13 6.82 -9.53 8.95
C GLU A 13 6.93 -10.96 8.37
N GLY A 14 6.29 -11.23 7.23
CA GLY A 14 6.33 -12.54 6.56
C GLY A 14 7.06 -12.60 5.21
N PHE A 15 7.55 -11.49 4.63
CA PHE A 15 8.07 -11.47 3.26
C PHE A 15 9.27 -10.54 3.03
N ASN A 16 10.15 -11.02 2.15
CA ASN A 16 11.50 -10.57 1.79
C ASN A 16 11.80 -9.07 2.01
N THR A 17 12.88 -8.77 2.74
CA THR A 17 13.39 -7.42 3.04
C THR A 17 13.76 -6.59 1.81
N ARG A 18 13.77 -7.21 0.62
CA ARG A 18 14.05 -6.55 -0.66
C ARG A 18 12.88 -5.72 -1.21
N GLY A 19 11.70 -5.75 -0.57
CA GLY A 19 10.52 -5.02 -1.03
C GLY A 19 9.94 -5.53 -2.34
N PHE A 20 8.65 -5.27 -2.60
CA PHE A 20 7.98 -5.70 -3.82
C PHE A 20 7.96 -4.55 -4.83
N PRO A 21 8.49 -4.76 -6.05
CA PRO A 21 8.33 -3.81 -7.12
C PRO A 21 6.90 -3.92 -7.70
N GLU A 22 6.19 -2.80 -7.75
CA GLU A 22 4.98 -2.64 -8.55
C GLU A 22 5.29 -1.68 -9.69
N TYR A 23 5.02 -2.15 -10.90
CA TYR A 23 5.14 -1.34 -12.10
C TYR A 23 3.78 -0.81 -12.48
N ASN A 24 3.71 0.47 -12.80
CA ASN A 24 2.51 1.12 -13.31
C ASN A 24 2.78 1.60 -14.73
N GLU A 25 2.08 1.00 -15.69
CA GLU A 25 2.16 1.34 -17.11
C GLU A 25 1.66 2.76 -17.39
N ASP A 26 0.65 3.23 -16.65
CA ASP A 26 0.00 4.53 -16.89
C ASP A 26 0.96 5.71 -16.66
N ILE A 27 1.93 5.54 -15.76
CA ILE A 27 2.91 6.57 -15.43
C ILE A 27 4.34 6.19 -15.85
N ASN A 28 4.51 5.05 -16.54
CA ASN A 28 5.80 4.46 -16.89
C ASN A 28 6.78 4.47 -15.69
N GLY A 29 6.29 4.01 -14.54
CA GLY A 29 6.95 4.19 -13.25
C GLY A 29 6.94 2.91 -12.42
N MET A 30 7.96 2.75 -11.56
CA MET A 30 8.04 1.63 -10.64
C MET A 30 8.08 2.16 -9.21
N VAL A 31 7.22 1.62 -8.36
CA VAL A 31 7.28 1.82 -6.91
C VAL A 31 7.77 0.55 -6.24
N ARG A 32 8.55 0.71 -5.17
CA ARG A 32 8.91 -0.38 -4.29
C ARG A 32 8.16 -0.23 -2.98
N VAL A 33 7.52 -1.30 -2.53
CA VAL A 33 6.84 -1.37 -1.23
C VAL A 33 7.73 -2.15 -0.27
N ASN A 34 8.23 -1.47 0.76
CA ASN A 34 9.11 -2.02 1.78
C ASN A 34 8.41 -2.11 3.13
N HIS A 35 9.03 -2.85 4.05
CA HIS A 35 8.59 -2.89 5.44
C HIS A 35 8.57 -1.49 6.06
N GLY A 36 7.48 -1.14 6.74
CA GLY A 36 7.32 0.15 7.41
C GLY A 36 6.84 1.28 6.50
N ASP A 37 6.71 1.06 5.19
CA ASP A 37 6.16 2.07 4.29
C ASP A 37 4.70 2.38 4.67
N ILE A 38 4.39 3.68 4.67
CA ILE A 38 3.03 4.18 4.82
C ILE A 38 2.42 4.25 3.42
N VAL A 39 1.28 3.62 3.24
CA VAL A 39 0.48 3.68 2.01
C VAL A 39 -0.88 4.27 2.32
N SER A 40 -1.45 5.02 1.37
CA SER A 40 -2.74 5.68 1.53
C SER A 40 -3.85 4.85 0.90
N SER A 41 -5.00 4.67 1.56
CA SER A 41 -6.18 4.11 0.91
C SER A 41 -7.05 5.21 0.31
N ASP A 42 -7.53 5.04 -0.92
CA ASP A 42 -8.60 5.88 -1.45
C ASP A 42 -9.98 5.50 -0.87
N SER A 43 -11.02 6.25 -1.24
CA SER A 43 -12.40 6.05 -0.79
C SER A 43 -13.02 4.74 -1.30
N LYS A 44 -12.45 4.14 -2.35
CA LYS A 44 -12.88 2.85 -2.91
C LYS A 44 -12.16 1.68 -2.24
N GLY A 45 -11.14 1.93 -1.42
CA GLY A 45 -10.37 0.90 -0.71
C GLY A 45 -9.12 0.43 -1.45
N TYR A 46 -8.68 1.11 -2.50
CA TYR A 46 -7.40 0.82 -3.15
C TYR A 46 -6.26 1.50 -2.41
N LEU A 47 -5.15 0.79 -2.28
CA LEU A 47 -3.93 1.26 -1.64
C LEU A 47 -3.03 1.90 -2.69
N TRP A 48 -2.50 3.07 -2.36
CA TRP A 48 -1.67 3.88 -3.23
C TRP A 48 -0.34 4.23 -2.55
N LYS A 49 0.74 4.21 -3.32
CA LYS A 49 2.06 4.69 -2.92
C LYS A 49 2.71 5.43 -4.08
N ASP A 50 3.21 6.63 -3.84
CA ASP A 50 3.88 7.47 -4.86
C ASP A 50 3.07 7.63 -6.17
N GLY A 51 1.74 7.70 -6.05
CA GLY A 51 0.83 7.81 -7.20
C GLY A 51 0.56 6.49 -7.95
N ILE A 52 1.07 5.36 -7.48
CA ILE A 52 0.83 4.03 -8.04
C ILE A 52 -0.20 3.27 -7.19
N CYS A 53 -1.22 2.72 -7.84
CA CYS A 53 -2.17 1.80 -7.23
C CYS A 53 -1.53 0.42 -7.05
N LEU A 54 -1.52 -0.08 -5.82
CA LEU A 54 -0.88 -1.35 -5.45
C LEU A 54 -1.88 -2.51 -5.54
N CYS A 55 -2.94 -2.44 -4.75
CA CYS A 55 -4.01 -3.44 -4.70
C CYS A 55 -5.21 -2.92 -3.90
N HIS A 56 -6.32 -3.64 -3.97
CA HIS A 56 -7.44 -3.40 -3.05
C HIS A 56 -7.09 -3.89 -1.64
N LYS A 57 -7.52 -3.15 -0.60
CA LYS A 57 -7.29 -3.49 0.81
C LYS A 57 -7.85 -4.85 1.24
N GLU A 58 -8.76 -5.44 0.47
CA GLU A 58 -9.27 -6.80 0.73
C GLU A 58 -8.43 -7.87 0.02
N SER A 59 -7.70 -7.49 -1.03
CA SER A 59 -6.75 -8.37 -1.74
C SER A 59 -5.41 -8.51 -1.01
N ILE A 60 -5.31 -7.99 0.22
CA ILE A 60 -4.13 -8.09 1.09
C ILE A 60 -3.76 -9.56 1.34
N VAL A 61 -4.72 -10.50 1.28
CA VAL A 61 -4.45 -11.92 1.51
C VAL A 61 -3.57 -12.51 0.40
N GLY A 62 -2.26 -12.56 0.62
CA GLY A 62 -1.30 -13.34 -0.18
C GLY A 62 -0.13 -12.56 -0.79
N LYS A 63 -0.26 -11.25 -1.08
CA LYS A 63 0.82 -10.43 -1.71
C LYS A 63 1.46 -9.42 -0.76
N TYR A 64 0.68 -8.83 0.13
CA TYR A 64 1.13 -7.79 1.06
C TYR A 64 0.49 -7.96 2.42
N HIS A 65 1.19 -7.66 3.52
CA HIS A 65 0.56 -7.61 4.84
C HIS A 65 0.54 -6.16 5.31
N PHE A 66 -0.63 -5.51 5.24
CA PHE A 66 -0.80 -4.13 5.70
C PHE A 66 -1.66 -4.12 6.97
N GLN A 67 -1.22 -3.38 7.98
CA GLN A 67 -2.00 -3.11 9.16
C GLN A 67 -2.55 -1.68 9.08
N LYS A 68 -3.83 -1.49 9.40
CA LYS A 68 -4.41 -0.15 9.56
C LYS A 68 -3.59 0.63 10.58
N PHE A 69 -3.16 1.83 10.22
CA PHE A 69 -2.47 2.71 11.13
C PHE A 69 -3.47 3.73 11.69
N SER A 70 -3.76 3.61 12.98
CA SER A 70 -4.51 4.64 13.69
C SER A 70 -3.50 5.56 14.37
N LYS A 71 -3.39 6.80 13.87
CA LYS A 71 -2.55 7.82 14.50
C LYS A 71 -3.24 8.18 15.82
N LYS A 72 -2.68 7.71 16.94
CA LYS A 72 -3.08 8.15 18.29
C LYS A 72 -2.77 9.62 18.50
#